data_AF-A0A800N7M3-F1
#
_entry.id   AF-A0A800N7M3-F1
#
_cell.length_a   1.000
_cell.length_b   1.000
_cell.length_c   1.000
_cell.angle_alpha   90.00
_cell.angle_beta   90.00
_cell.angle_gamma   90.00
#
_symmetry.space_group_name_H-M   'P 1'
#
loop_
_entity.id
_entity.type
_entity.pdbx_description
1 polymer ?
#
loop_
_entity_poly.entity_id
_entity_poly.type
_entity_poly.pdbx_seq_one_letter_code
_entity_poly.pdbx_strand_id
1 'polypeptide(L)'
;MKVNLSPIKIGLLFVIFTLIFGICMGIGFGINEEYFKGYIAQGIEMHSALHDEKSQSKIWRYAQRSHFHATGIAAFSLGLLLLMLFSNMKRAMVRFASVLIGLGNLYPLSWFAMFLLAPEIGRKAAHEHVIT
;
A
#
# COMPACT_ATOMS: atom_id res chain seq x y z
N MET A 1 -21.85 23.17 14.39
CA MET A 1 -20.39 23.35 14.32
C MET A 1 -19.90 22.98 12.92
N LYS A 2 -19.23 23.87 12.18
CA LYS A 2 -18.66 23.55 10.86
C LYS A 2 -17.20 23.12 11.04
N VAL A 3 -16.87 21.87 10.72
CA VAL A 3 -15.50 21.35 10.81
C VAL A 3 -14.71 21.81 9.58
N ASN A 4 -13.58 22.50 9.80
CA ASN A 4 -12.71 22.96 8.72
C ASN A 4 -11.62 21.92 8.42
N LEU A 5 -11.71 21.25 7.27
CA LEU A 5 -10.76 20.22 6.83
C LEU A 5 -9.48 20.78 6.18
N SER A 6 -9.43 22.08 5.89
CA SER A 6 -8.29 22.70 5.21
C SER A 6 -6.93 22.40 5.85
N PRO A 7 -6.78 22.31 7.19
CA PRO A 7 -5.50 21.96 7.80
C PRO A 7 -5.01 20.54 7.50
N ILE A 8 -5.90 19.60 7.17
CA ILE A 8 -5.53 18.20 6.92
C ILE A 8 -5.67 17.79 5.45
N LYS A 9 -6.04 18.72 4.56
CA LYS A 9 -6.44 18.43 3.16
C LYS A 9 -5.43 17.56 2.41
N ILE A 10 -4.14 17.85 2.55
CA ILE A 10 -3.08 17.13 1.83
C ILE A 10 -2.91 15.72 2.38
N GLY A 11 -2.84 15.55 3.70
CA GLY A 11 -2.77 14.20 4.29
C GLY A 11 -4.00 13.38 3.99
N LEU A 12 -5.18 14.00 4.06
CA LEU A 12 -6.46 13.37 3.76
C LEU A 12 -6.52 12.87 2.31
N LEU A 13 -5.95 13.63 1.36
CA LEU A 13 -5.87 13.22 -0.04
C LEU A 13 -5.08 11.90 -0.19
N PHE A 14 -3.89 11.80 0.41
CA PHE A 14 -3.10 10.58 0.37
C PHE A 14 -3.80 9.38 1.02
N VAL A 15 -4.47 9.61 2.15
CA VAL A 15 -5.25 8.58 2.85
C VAL A 15 -6.39 8.06 1.98
N ILE A 16 -7.15 8.95 1.33
CA ILE A 16 -8.26 8.55 0.44
C ILE A 16 -7.73 7.76 -0.75
N PHE A 17 -6.65 8.22 -1.41
CA PHE A 17 -6.06 7.49 -2.52
C PHE A 17 -5.61 6.08 -2.12
N THR A 18 -4.97 5.96 -0.96
CA THR A 18 -4.50 4.67 -0.44
C THR A 18 -5.66 3.74 -0.08
N LEU A 19 -6.72 4.29 0.50
CA LEU A 19 -7.93 3.53 0.79
C LEU A 19 -8.59 3.00 -0.49
N ILE A 20 -8.74 3.85 -1.50
CA ILE A 20 -9.29 3.46 -2.82
C ILE A 20 -8.40 2.37 -3.44
N PHE A 21 -7.09 2.57 -3.45
CA PHE A 21 -6.13 1.58 -3.95
C PHE A 21 -6.31 0.22 -3.25
N GLY A 22 -6.36 0.22 -1.92
CA GLY A 22 -6.60 -0.99 -1.13
C GLY A 22 -7.93 -1.68 -1.47
N ILE A 23 -9.02 -0.91 -1.58
CA ILE A 23 -10.35 -1.44 -1.95
C ILE A 23 -10.32 -2.03 -3.36
N CYS A 24 -9.76 -1.33 -4.35
CA CYS A 24 -9.63 -1.81 -5.71
C CYS A 24 -8.85 -3.13 -5.79
N MET A 25 -7.77 -3.27 -5.02
CA MET A 25 -7.06 -4.54 -4.92
C MET A 25 -7.90 -5.65 -4.31
N GLY A 26 -8.65 -5.36 -3.24
CA GLY A 26 -9.55 -6.34 -2.62
C GLY A 26 -10.66 -6.81 -3.57
N ILE A 27 -11.25 -5.88 -4.32
CA ILE A 27 -12.22 -6.19 -5.39
C ILE A 27 -11.55 -7.06 -6.46
N GLY A 28 -10.35 -6.69 -6.91
CA GLY A 28 -9.59 -7.45 -7.90
C GLY A 28 -9.32 -8.88 -7.45
N PHE A 29 -8.89 -9.08 -6.20
CA PHE A 29 -8.68 -10.41 -5.63
C PHE A 29 -9.98 -11.21 -5.57
N GLY A 30 -11.08 -10.58 -5.15
CA GLY A 30 -12.39 -11.25 -5.08
C GLY A 30 -12.97 -11.63 -6.45
N ILE A 31 -12.71 -10.83 -7.49
CA ILE A 31 -13.19 -11.11 -8.85
C ILE A 31 -12.32 -12.17 -9.53
N ASN A 32 -10.99 -12.07 -9.44
CA ASN A 32 -10.09 -12.93 -10.21
C ASN A 32 -8.72 -13.12 -9.53
N GLU A 33 -8.68 -13.85 -8.42
CA GLU A 33 -7.42 -14.21 -7.74
C GLU A 33 -6.45 -14.97 -8.65
N GLU A 34 -6.97 -15.84 -9.52
CA GLU A 34 -6.17 -16.67 -10.42
C GLU A 34 -5.41 -15.86 -11.46
N TYR A 35 -5.89 -14.68 -11.86
CA TYR A 35 -5.12 -13.76 -12.71
C TYR A 35 -3.80 -13.34 -12.04
N PHE A 36 -3.84 -12.97 -10.77
CA PHE A 36 -2.64 -12.55 -10.02
C PHE A 36 -1.68 -13.72 -9.81
N LYS A 37 -2.20 -14.91 -9.49
CA LYS A 37 -1.37 -16.12 -9.36
C LYS A 37 -0.79 -16.57 -10.70
N GLY A 38 -1.54 -16.43 -11.79
CA GLY A 38 -1.10 -16.72 -13.15
C GLY A 38 0.03 -15.80 -13.59
N TYR A 39 -0.07 -14.50 -13.31
CA TYR A 39 1.03 -13.56 -13.51
C TYR A 39 2.32 -13.99 -12.79
N ILE A 40 2.21 -14.42 -11.53
CA ILE A 40 3.36 -14.91 -10.77
C ILE A 40 3.93 -16.19 -11.39
N ALA A 41 3.07 -17.16 -11.73
CA ALA A 41 3.48 -18.44 -12.28
C ALA A 41 4.22 -18.27 -13.61
N GLN A 42 3.70 -17.41 -14.51
CA GLN A 42 4.35 -17.11 -15.78
C GLN A 42 5.73 -16.48 -15.60
N GLY A 43 5.86 -15.51 -14.68
CA GLY A 43 7.18 -14.91 -14.39
C GLY A 43 8.18 -15.93 -13.82
N ILE A 44 7.72 -16.79 -12.91
CA ILE A 44 8.54 -17.87 -12.34
C ILE A 44 9.00 -18.84 -13.42
N GLU A 45 8.12 -19.23 -14.34
CA GLU A 45 8.45 -20.15 -15.44
C GLU A 45 9.54 -19.56 -16.35
N MET A 46 9.40 -18.28 -16.72
CA MET A 46 10.36 -17.57 -17.57
C MET A 46 11.72 -17.34 -16.89
N HIS A 47 11.76 -17.26 -15.56
CA HIS A 47 12.97 -16.96 -14.77
C HIS A 47 13.28 -18.03 -13.73
N SER A 48 13.05 -19.31 -14.06
CA SER A 48 13.08 -20.43 -13.09
C SER A 48 14.35 -20.53 -12.24
N ALA A 49 15.51 -20.13 -12.78
CA ALA A 49 16.78 -20.10 -12.05
C ALA A 49 16.81 -19.12 -10.85
N LEU A 50 15.90 -18.13 -10.81
CA LEU A 50 15.79 -17.14 -9.73
C LEU A 50 14.81 -17.57 -8.63
N HIS A 51 14.13 -18.70 -8.81
CA HIS A 51 12.96 -19.08 -8.03
C HIS A 51 13.09 -20.45 -7.37
N ASP A 52 12.40 -20.57 -6.24
CA ASP A 52 12.25 -21.80 -5.47
C ASP A 52 10.76 -22.13 -5.29
N GLU A 53 10.46 -23.32 -4.76
CA GLU A 53 9.10 -23.81 -4.52
C GLU A 53 8.24 -22.85 -3.66
N LYS A 54 8.89 -22.00 -2.86
CA LYS A 54 8.21 -21.04 -1.99
C LYS A 54 7.91 -19.71 -2.69
N SER A 55 8.46 -19.49 -3.88
CA SER A 55 8.40 -18.19 -4.55
C SER A 55 6.98 -17.78 -4.90
N GLN A 56 6.17 -18.69 -5.43
CA GLN A 56 4.79 -18.36 -5.79
C GLN A 56 3.97 -17.87 -4.58
N SER A 57 4.00 -18.62 -3.47
CA SER A 57 3.25 -18.26 -2.27
C SER A 57 3.78 -16.99 -1.59
N LYS A 58 5.10 -16.76 -1.61
CA LYS A 58 5.70 -15.55 -1.03
C LYS A 58 5.44 -14.30 -1.87
N ILE A 59 5.51 -14.40 -3.20
CA ILE A 59 5.22 -13.27 -4.08
C ILE A 59 3.74 -12.92 -4.00
N TRP A 60 2.85 -13.92 -3.95
CA TRP A 60 1.42 -13.69 -3.71
C TRP A 60 1.19 -12.94 -2.39
N ARG A 61 1.94 -13.29 -1.34
CA ARG A 61 1.86 -12.60 -0.06
C ARG A 61 2.23 -11.11 -0.15
N TYR A 62 3.04 -10.68 -1.11
CA TYR A 62 3.36 -9.27 -1.31
C TYR A 62 2.13 -8.48 -1.79
N ALA A 63 1.36 -9.00 -2.76
CA ALA A 63 0.09 -8.40 -3.18
C ALA A 63 -0.91 -8.34 -2.03
N GLN A 64 -1.05 -9.43 -1.28
CA GLN A 64 -1.92 -9.49 -0.10
C GLN A 64 -1.48 -8.46 0.96
N ARG A 65 -0.18 -8.35 1.25
CA ARG A 65 0.35 -7.36 2.19
C ARG A 65 0.06 -5.95 1.73
N SER A 66 0.21 -5.67 0.44
CA SER A 66 -0.12 -4.36 -0.10
C SER A 66 -1.61 -4.03 0.11
N HIS A 67 -2.53 -4.96 -0.14
CA HIS A 67 -3.96 -4.76 0.13
C HIS A 67 -4.25 -4.52 1.62
N PHE A 68 -3.75 -5.39 2.51
CA PHE A 68 -4.01 -5.30 3.94
C PHE A 68 -3.40 -4.03 4.56
N HIS A 69 -2.18 -3.66 4.17
CA HIS A 69 -1.56 -2.44 4.67
C HIS A 69 -2.23 -1.19 4.10
N ALA A 70 -2.66 -1.20 2.84
CA ALA A 70 -3.37 -0.06 2.24
C ALA A 70 -4.66 0.24 2.99
N THR A 71 -5.52 -0.77 3.20
CA THR A 71 -6.79 -0.57 3.90
C THR A 71 -6.59 -0.29 5.39
N GLY A 72 -5.70 -1.02 6.05
CA GLY A 72 -5.43 -0.87 7.49
C GLY A 72 -4.79 0.49 7.85
N ILE A 73 -3.70 0.87 7.16
CA ILE A 73 -3.00 2.14 7.42
C ILE A 73 -3.91 3.32 7.05
N ALA A 74 -4.64 3.26 5.93
CA ALA A 74 -5.54 4.34 5.54
C ALA A 74 -6.69 4.53 6.52
N ALA A 75 -7.33 3.44 6.96
CA ALA A 75 -8.40 3.53 7.97
C ALA A 75 -7.90 4.15 9.29
N PHE A 76 -6.75 3.69 9.78
CA PHE A 76 -6.15 4.23 11.00
C PHE A 76 -5.74 5.71 10.84
N SER A 77 -5.11 6.04 9.72
CA SER A 77 -4.69 7.40 9.37
C SER A 77 -5.87 8.35 9.26
N LEU A 78 -6.99 7.91 8.66
CA LEU A 78 -8.22 8.71 8.59
C LEU A 78 -8.71 9.07 10.00
N GLY A 79 -8.75 8.08 10.91
CA GLY A 79 -9.08 8.31 12.32
C GLY A 79 -8.16 9.33 12.98
N LEU A 80 -6.85 9.19 12.82
CA LEU A 80 -5.87 10.14 13.37
C LEU A 80 -6.05 11.57 12.83
N LEU A 81 -6.25 11.71 11.51
CA LEU A 81 -6.47 13.02 10.89
C LEU A 81 -7.74 13.70 11.44
N LEU A 82 -8.81 12.93 11.64
CA LEU A 82 -10.04 13.44 12.24
C LEU A 82 -9.83 13.84 13.71
N LEU A 83 -9.13 13.02 14.51
CA LEU A 83 -8.81 13.33 15.91
C LEU A 83 -7.97 14.61 16.03
N MET A 84 -7.01 14.81 15.12
CA MET A 84 -6.18 16.02 15.12
C MET A 84 -6.98 17.31 14.93
N LEU A 85 -8.12 17.27 14.22
CA LEU A 85 -9.00 18.43 14.07
C LEU A 85 -9.65 18.87 15.38
N PHE A 86 -9.72 17.99 16.37
CA PHE A 86 -10.26 18.26 17.70
C PHE A 86 -9.16 18.48 18.76
N SER A 87 -7.89 18.46 18.35
CA SER A 87 -6.76 18.71 19.25
C SER A 87 -6.52 20.20 19.49
N ASN A 88 -5.84 20.52 20.61
CA ASN A 88 -5.38 21.88 20.91
C ASN A 88 -4.04 22.23 20.22
N MET A 89 -3.64 21.47 19.19
CA MET A 89 -2.38 21.70 18.48
C MET A 89 -2.44 22.98 17.63
N LYS A 90 -1.28 23.65 17.50
CA LYS A 90 -1.14 24.78 16.57
C LYS A 90 -1.46 24.30 15.14
N ARG A 91 -2.16 25.12 14.36
CA ARG A 91 -2.58 24.78 12.98
C ARG A 91 -1.42 24.37 12.07
N ALA A 92 -0.23 24.95 12.26
CA ALA A 92 0.98 24.57 11.54
C ALA A 92 1.41 23.12 11.86
N MET A 93 1.32 22.70 13.12
CA MET A 93 1.63 21.33 13.53
C MET A 93 0.60 20.33 12.99
N VAL A 94 -0.69 20.69 12.97
CA VAL A 94 -1.74 19.86 12.36
C VAL A 94 -1.46 19.63 10.87
N ARG A 95 -1.09 20.70 10.14
CA ARG A 95 -0.72 20.59 8.72
C ARG A 95 0.50 19.70 8.52
N PHE A 96 1.56 19.94 9.28
CA PHE A 96 2.81 19.18 9.18
C PHE A 96 2.59 17.69 9.48
N ALA A 97 1.97 17.37 10.62
CA ALA A 97 1.68 16.00 11.01
C ALA A 97 0.72 15.33 10.01
N SER A 98 -0.27 16.05 9.49
CA SER A 98 -1.19 15.52 8.48
C SER A 98 -0.46 15.09 7.20
N VAL A 99 0.50 15.89 6.72
CA VAL A 99 1.32 15.54 5.56
C VAL A 99 2.16 14.30 5.85
N LEU A 100 2.84 14.22 7.00
CA LEU A 100 3.65 13.06 7.36
C LEU A 100 2.83 11.77 7.48
N ILE A 101 1.65 11.85 8.10
CA ILE A 101 0.70 10.73 8.16
C ILE A 101 0.30 10.31 6.75
N GLY A 102 -0.05 11.27 5.88
CA GLY A 102 -0.39 11.01 4.49
C GLY A 102 0.74 10.34 3.72
N LEU A 103 1.99 10.79 3.86
CA LEU A 103 3.15 10.15 3.20
C LEU A 103 3.39 8.72 3.69
N GLY A 104 3.15 8.43 4.97
CA GLY A 104 3.22 7.07 5.51
C GLY A 104 2.24 6.08 4.83
N ASN A 105 1.17 6.60 4.21
CA ASN A 105 0.22 5.77 3.47
C ASN A 105 0.76 5.28 2.11
N LEU A 106 1.95 5.72 1.69
CA LEU A 106 2.60 5.24 0.46
C LEU A 106 3.32 3.89 0.66
N TYR A 107 3.59 3.47 1.91
CA TYR A 107 4.24 2.19 2.23
C TYR A 107 3.63 0.93 1.55
N PRO A 108 2.30 0.78 1.40
CA PRO A 108 1.71 -0.34 0.69
C PRO A 108 2.13 -0.44 -0.79
N LEU A 109 2.57 0.66 -1.41
CA LEU A 109 3.07 0.65 -2.79
C LEU A 109 4.40 -0.10 -2.90
N SER A 110 5.26 -0.08 -1.86
CA SER A 110 6.46 -0.91 -1.82
C SER A 110 6.14 -2.40 -1.90
N TRP A 111 5.12 -2.86 -1.17
CA TRP A 111 4.64 -4.24 -1.25
C TRP A 111 4.07 -4.57 -2.63
N PHE A 112 3.39 -3.63 -3.27
CA PHE A 112 2.87 -3.84 -4.62
C PHE A 112 3.99 -3.88 -5.65
N ALA A 113 4.98 -3.00 -5.55
CA ALA A 113 6.16 -3.01 -6.39
C ALA A 113 6.96 -4.31 -6.22
N MET A 114 7.12 -4.83 -5.00
CA MET A 114 7.71 -6.15 -4.78
C MET A 114 6.90 -7.27 -5.46
N PHE A 115 5.57 -7.20 -5.45
CA PHE A 115 4.73 -8.16 -6.17
C PHE A 115 4.95 -8.12 -7.69
N LEU A 116 5.10 -6.92 -8.27
CA LEU A 116 5.35 -6.73 -9.70
C LEU A 116 6.77 -7.14 -10.11
N LEU A 117 7.78 -6.82 -9.31
CA LEU A 117 9.17 -7.05 -9.67
C LEU A 117 9.61 -8.49 -9.40
N ALA A 118 9.14 -9.09 -8.31
CA ALA A 118 9.68 -10.37 -7.86
C ALA A 118 9.57 -11.53 -8.87
N PRO A 119 8.53 -11.66 -9.73
CA PRO A 119 8.50 -12.68 -10.77
C PRO A 119 9.58 -12.55 -11.86
N GLU A 120 10.16 -11.36 -12.04
CA GLU A 120 11.16 -11.11 -13.09
C GLU A 120 12.59 -11.16 -12.52
N ILE A 121 12.82 -10.50 -11.37
CA ILE A 121 14.17 -10.35 -10.81
C ILE A 121 14.42 -11.21 -9.57
N GLY A 122 13.44 -12.03 -9.19
CA GLY A 122 13.50 -12.84 -7.98
C GLY A 122 13.20 -12.04 -6.70
N ARG A 123 12.81 -12.75 -5.64
CA ARG A 123 12.32 -12.14 -4.38
C ARG A 123 13.38 -11.28 -3.67
N LYS A 124 14.65 -11.67 -3.72
CA LYS A 124 15.73 -10.96 -3.02
C LYS A 124 16.01 -9.62 -3.68
N ALA A 125 16.24 -9.62 -5.00
CA ALA A 125 16.49 -8.39 -5.74
C ALA A 125 15.28 -7.45 -5.70
N ALA A 126 14.06 -7.99 -5.79
CA ALA A 126 12.84 -7.19 -5.64
C ALA A 126 12.69 -6.55 -4.26
N HIS A 127 13.23 -7.15 -3.19
CA HIS A 127 13.21 -6.55 -1.85
C HIS A 127 14.31 -5.50 -1.64
N GLU A 128 15.40 -5.58 -2.40
CA GLU A 128 16.54 -4.64 -2.33
C GLU A 128 16.42 -3.52 -3.39
N HIS A 129 15.32 -3.48 -4.14
CA HIS A 129 15.13 -2.52 -5.22
C HIS A 129 14.85 -1.11 -4.68
N VAL A 130 15.33 -0.08 -5.38
CA VAL A 130 15.22 1.33 -4.93
C VAL A 130 13.78 1.84 -4.76
N ILE A 131 12.79 1.13 -5.28
CA ILE A 131 11.37 1.52 -5.24
C ILE A 131 10.54 0.65 -4.26
N THR A 132 11.17 -0.28 -3.56
CA THR A 132 10.56 -1.22 -2.61
C THR A 132 11.09 -1.00 -1.22
#